data_AF-A0AB39Y901-F1
#
_entry.id   AF-A0AB39Y901-F1
#
_cell.length_a   1.000
_cell.length_b   1.000
_cell.length_c   1.000
_cell.angle_alpha   90.00
_cell.angle_beta   90.00
_cell.angle_gamma   90.00
#
_symmetry.space_group_name_H-M   'P 1'
#
loop_
_entity.id
_entity.type
_entity.pdbx_description
1 polymer ?
#
loop_
_entity_poly.entity_id
_entity_poly.type
_entity_poly.pdbx_seq_one_letter_code
_entity_poly.pdbx_strand_id
1 'polypeptide(L)' 'MALFKKRQVGKPGEWYYCLVHHKVEEGPECPAKDRFGPYASPEEAAHAMETAEERNLEWQNDPKWNDKSRDEDEGTAAP' A
#
# COMPACT_ATOMS: atom_id res chain seq x y z
N MET A 1 23.06 -17.10 -21.75
CA MET A 1 23.01 -16.89 -20.29
C MET A 1 21.58 -16.50 -19.93
N ALA A 2 20.83 -17.37 -19.23
CA ALA A 2 19.46 -17.05 -18.82
C ALA A 2 19.49 -16.23 -17.53
N LEU A 3 19.40 -14.90 -17.66
CA LEU A 3 19.51 -13.91 -16.56
C LEU A 3 18.16 -13.61 -15.88
N PHE A 4 17.17 -14.48 -15.99
CA PHE A 4 15.91 -14.34 -15.26
C PHE A 4 15.94 -15.25 -14.03
N LYS A 5 16.62 -14.76 -12.99
CA LYS A 5 16.55 -15.35 -11.65
C LYS A 5 15.11 -15.12 -11.18
N LYS A 6 14.25 -16.13 -11.38
CA LYS A 6 12.89 -16.20 -10.81
C LYS A 6 13.02 -15.77 -9.35
N ARG A 7 12.48 -14.60 -9.02
CA ARG A 7 12.41 -14.12 -7.64
C ARG A 7 11.57 -15.15 -6.91
N GLN A 8 12.22 -15.93 -6.03
CA GLN A 8 11.56 -16.82 -5.09
C GLN A 8 10.43 -16.02 -4.43
N VAL A 9 9.19 -16.38 -4.75
CA VAL A 9 8.01 -15.80 -4.13
C VAL A 9 7.86 -16.49 -2.79
N GLY A 10 8.06 -15.78 -1.68
CA GLY A 10 7.77 -16.29 -0.34
C GLY A 10 8.70 -17.42 0.10
N LYS A 11 9.83 -17.08 0.70
CA LYS A 11 10.53 -18.01 1.59
C LYS A 11 9.65 -18.19 2.85
N PRO A 12 9.64 -19.38 3.47
CA PRO A 12 9.00 -19.54 4.79
C PRO A 12 9.60 -18.53 5.77
N GLY A 13 8.75 -17.72 6.39
CA GLY A 13 9.14 -16.56 7.21
C GLY A 13 8.98 -15.19 6.56
N GLU A 14 8.49 -15.09 5.31
CA GLU A 14 8.07 -13.81 4.71
C GLU A 14 6.56 -13.60 4.93
N TRP A 15 6.22 -12.50 5.61
CA TRP A 15 4.86 -12.09 5.90
C TRP A 15 4.40 -10.99 4.96
N TYR A 16 3.14 -11.06 4.56
CA TYR A 16 2.53 -10.08 3.67
C TYR A 16 1.21 -9.61 4.25
N TYR A 17 0.89 -8.35 4.04
CA TYR A 17 -0.43 -7.81 4.33
C TYR A 17 -1.26 -7.79 3.05
N CYS A 18 -2.39 -8.49 3.00
CA CYS A 18 -3.29 -8.46 1.84
C CYS A 18 -4.21 -7.24 1.95
N LEU A 19 -4.13 -6.33 0.97
CA LEU A 19 -4.91 -5.08 0.91
C LEU A 19 -6.39 -5.31 0.59
N VAL A 20 -6.77 -6.50 0.11
CA VAL A 20 -8.16 -6.86 -0.18
C VAL A 20 -8.85 -7.43 1.05
N HIS A 21 -8.16 -8.31 1.78
CA HIS A 21 -8.71 -8.99 2.96
C HIS A 21 -8.36 -8.28 4.27
N HIS A 22 -7.51 -7.25 4.22
CA HIS A 22 -7.06 -6.45 5.36
C HIS A 22 -6.48 -7.32 6.49
N LYS A 23 -5.75 -8.38 6.11
CA LYS A 23 -5.17 -9.34 7.05
C LYS A 23 -3.73 -9.68 6.67
N VAL A 24 -2.98 -10.10 7.69
CA VAL A 24 -1.63 -10.61 7.54
C VAL A 24 -1.69 -12.09 7.17
N GLU A 25 -1.02 -12.47 6.10
CA GLU A 25 -0.95 -13.84 5.57
C GLU A 25 0.50 -14.31 5.44
N GLU A 26 0.71 -15.60 5.75
CA GLU A 26 1.96 -16.30 5.56
C GLU A 26 2.04 -16.78 4.09
N GLY A 27 2.89 -16.14 3.28
CA GLY A 27 3.14 -16.56 1.91
C GLY A 27 2.19 -15.98 0.84
N PRO A 28 2.27 -16.49 -0.41
CA PRO A 28 1.59 -15.91 -1.58
C PRO A 28 0.14 -16.38 -1.75
N GLU A 29 -0.69 -16.15 -0.74
CA GLU A 29 -2.14 -16.42 -0.83
C GLU A 29 -2.83 -15.41 -1.77
N CYS A 30 -2.47 -14.12 -1.66
CA CYS A 30 -2.96 -13.05 -2.53
C CYS A 30 -2.01 -12.74 -3.72
N PRO A 31 -2.55 -12.24 -4.86
CA PRO A 31 -1.75 -11.75 -5.98
C PRO A 31 -0.73 -10.69 -5.53
N ALA A 32 0.44 -10.65 -6.17
CA ALA A 32 1.50 -9.72 -5.79
C ALA A 32 1.10 -8.23 -5.89
N LYS A 33 0.06 -7.90 -6.66
CA LYS A 33 -0.48 -6.54 -6.79
C LYS A 33 -1.29 -6.09 -5.57
N ASP A 34 -1.86 -7.05 -4.83
CA ASP A 34 -2.77 -6.80 -3.72
C ASP A 34 -2.11 -7.08 -2.36
N ARG A 35 -0.78 -7.28 -2.35
CA ARG A 35 -0.02 -7.57 -1.13
C ARG A 35 1.01 -6.48 -0.87
N PHE A 36 1.16 -6.13 0.39
CA PHE A 36 2.15 -5.19 0.89
C PHE A 36 3.19 -5.95 1.73
N GLY A 37 4.47 -5.74 1.47
CA GLY A 37 5.56 -6.52 2.08
C GLY A 37 6.38 -7.29 1.03
N PRO A 38 7.60 -7.71 1.38
CA PRO A 38 7.85 -8.74 2.40
C PRO A 38 8.26 -8.19 3.77
N TYR A 39 7.65 -8.73 4.82
CA TYR A 39 7.98 -8.43 6.23
C TYR A 39 8.57 -9.65 6.93
N ALA A 40 9.39 -9.42 7.93
CA ALA A 40 10.05 -10.50 8.68
C ALA A 40 9.13 -11.17 9.71
N SER A 41 8.06 -10.48 10.13
CA SER A 41 7.11 -10.96 11.13
C SER A 41 5.68 -10.51 10.79
N PRO A 42 4.65 -11.18 11.34
CA PRO A 42 3.27 -10.79 11.10
C PRO A 42 2.93 -9.47 11.80
N GLU A 43 3.54 -9.24 12.96
CA GLU A 43 3.38 -8.00 13.73
C GLU A 43 3.96 -6.80 12.95
N GLU A 44 5.10 -6.97 12.29
CA GLU A 44 5.70 -5.93 11.46
C GLU A 44 4.82 -5.61 10.25
N ALA A 45 4.20 -6.62 9.63
CA ALA A 45 3.26 -6.42 8.54
C ALA A 45 2.01 -5.64 8.98
N ALA A 46 1.47 -5.95 10.16
CA ALA A 46 0.32 -5.22 10.71
C ALA A 46 0.69 -3.78 11.09
N HIS A 47 1.81 -3.59 11.80
CA HIS A 47 2.27 -2.27 12.24
C HIS A 47 2.64 -1.38 11.05
N ALA A 48 3.22 -1.93 9.98
CA ALA A 48 3.54 -1.17 8.78
C ALA A 48 2.29 -0.56 8.14
N MET A 49 1.15 -1.27 8.19
CA MET A 49 -0.13 -0.74 7.71
C MET A 49 -0.67 0.35 8.63
N GLU A 50 -0.66 0.13 9.95
CA GLU A 50 -1.10 1.13 10.92
C GLU A 50 -0.33 2.45 10.75
N THR A 51 1.00 2.38 10.63
CA THR A 51 1.83 3.57 10.35
C THR A 51 1.55 4.18 8.97
N ALA A 52 1.23 3.37 7.96
CA ALA A 52 0.88 3.88 6.64
C ALA A 52 -0.46 4.63 6.68
N GLU A 53 -1.44 4.12 7.43
CA GLU A 53 -2.72 4.78 7.67
C GLU A 53 -2.55 6.10 8.41
N GLU A 54 -1.77 6.13 9.49
CA GLU A 54 -1.46 7.37 10.22
C GLU A 54 -0.83 8.43 9.31
N ARG A 55 0.20 8.06 8.53
CA ARG A 55 0.83 9.00 7.60
C ARG A 55 -0.11 9.45 6.48
N ASN A 56 -0.97 8.56 6.00
CA ASN A 56 -1.99 8.91 5.01
C ASN A 56 -2.99 9.92 5.59
N LEU A 57 -3.37 9.80 6.86
CA LEU A 57 -4.21 10.79 7.54
C LEU A 57 -3.49 12.13 7.66
N GLU A 58 -2.21 12.14 8.06
CA GLU A 58 -1.43 13.38 8.12
C GLU A 58 -1.34 14.07 6.75
N TRP A 59 -1.08 13.30 5.68
CA TRP A 59 -1.03 13.83 4.31
C TRP A 59 -2.37 14.32 3.80
N GLN A 60 -3.48 13.65 4.13
CA GLN A 60 -4.82 14.09 3.76
C GLN A 60 -5.25 15.39 4.46
N ASN A 61 -4.67 15.73 5.61
CA ASN A 61 -4.97 16.98 6.31
C ASN A 61 -3.95 18.09 6.01
N ASP A 62 -2.89 17.81 5.26
CA ASP A 62 -1.86 18.79 4.96
C ASP A 62 -2.37 19.83 3.93
N PRO A 63 -2.43 21.13 4.30
CA PRO A 63 -2.98 22.16 3.42
C PRO A 63 -2.09 22.41 2.20
N LYS A 64 -0.79 22.11 2.26
CA LYS A 64 0.13 22.27 1.12
C LYS A 64 -0.09 21.20 0.05
N TRP A 65 -0.61 20.04 0.43
CA TRP A 65 -0.99 18.97 -0.50
C TRP A 65 -2.46 19.03 -0.95
N ASN A 66 -3.36 19.56 -0.11
CA ASN A 66 -4.78 19.70 -0.41
C ASN A 66 -5.17 21.02 -1.11
N ASP A 67 -4.20 21.87 -1.46
CA ASP A 67 -4.40 23.21 -2.04
C ASP A 67 -5.04 23.22 -3.46
N LYS A 68 -5.28 22.06 -4.08
CA LYS A 68 -5.75 21.97 -5.48
C LYS A 68 -7.22 21.58 -5.69
N SER A 69 -8.05 21.62 -4.67
CA SER A 69 -9.49 21.27 -4.81
C SER A 69 -10.44 22.48 -4.83
N ARG A 70 -9.94 23.72 -4.90
CA ARG A 70 -10.80 24.92 -5.00
C ARG A 70 -10.82 25.60 -6.37
N ASP A 71 -9.98 25.19 -7.31
CA ASP A 71 -9.85 25.85 -8.63
C ASP A 71 -10.42 25.04 -9.82
N GLU A 72 -10.82 23.76 -9.63
CA GLU A 72 -11.35 22.92 -10.74
C GLU A 72 -12.89 22.76 -10.74
N ASP A 73 -13.61 23.27 -9.73
CA ASP A 73 -15.09 23.27 -9.71
C ASP A 73 -15.70 24.58 -10.26
N GLU A 74 -14.89 25.63 -10.49
CA GLU A 74 -15.33 26.93 -11.05
C GLU A 74 -15.07 27.05 -12.56
N GLY A 75 -15.33 25.97 -13.32
CA GLY A 75 -15.04 25.91 -14.76
C GLY A 75 -16.14 25.33 -15.66
N THR A 76 -17.33 25.00 -15.13
CA THR A 76 -18.43 24.41 -15.94
C THR A 76 -19.72 25.24 -15.98
N ALA A 77 -19.70 26.48 -15.49
CA ALA A 77 -20.81 27.41 -15.74
C ALA A 77 -20.55 28.27 -17.00
N ALA A 78 -20.75 27.70 -18.19
CA ALA A 78 -21.03 28.48 -19.40
C ALA A 78 -21.90 27.65 -20.36
N PRO A 79 -22.79 28.27 -21.16
CA PRO A 79 -23.25 29.66 -21.19
C PRO A 79 -24.56 29.94 -20.43
#